data_AF-A0A929WCD0-F1
#
_entry.id   AF-A0A929WCD0-F1
#
_cell.length_a   1.000
_cell.length_b   1.000
_cell.length_c   1.000
_cell.angle_alpha   90.00
_cell.angle_beta   90.00
_cell.angle_gamma   90.00
#
_symmetry.space_group_name_H-M   'P 1'
#
loop_
_entity.id
_entity.type
_entity.pdbx_description
1 polymer ?
#
loop_
_entity_poly.entity_id
_entity_poly.type
_entity_poly.pdbx_seq_one_letter_code
_entity_poly.pdbx_strand_id
1 'polypeptide(L)'
;MRLFRLLLLLIALLPLAGIAQRFRAVVPYVEQNGKFMVDVTVNGTRGRFLLDTGAPCCVSYSFARRAHITLGEAQTGQDSNGRPVTARMAQLDSLRLGSVDFRNVTAMCWPEGSPTERFGIDGILGYNLMQMGIVKLSRATRTFVFTTLTDSLGLDFSHATPLLPDPYVPMIEVRLDKAVVDTVMFDLGAHALYEPAVRNYARLSQAGSAFRTQASAMGSLSMGASGIEPPTLK
;
A
#
# COMPACT_ATOMS: atom_id res chain seq x y z
N MET A 1 -46.00 -16.49 46.17
CA MET A 1 -46.25 -15.49 45.11
C MET A 1 -45.04 -14.57 45.06
N ARG A 2 -44.22 -14.66 44.00
CA ARG A 2 -43.96 -13.57 43.01
C ARG A 2 -43.17 -12.39 43.64
N LEU A 3 -41.99 -11.95 43.21
CA LEU A 3 -41.34 -11.81 41.89
C LEU A 3 -39.88 -11.38 42.21
N PHE A 4 -38.79 -12.01 41.74
CA PHE A 4 -38.11 -11.86 40.45
C PHE A 4 -37.51 -10.46 40.13
N ARG A 5 -36.16 -10.44 39.92
CA ARG A 5 -35.29 -9.44 39.22
C ARG A 5 -35.10 -8.08 39.93
N LEU A 6 -33.89 -7.55 40.11
CA LEU A 6 -32.92 -7.27 39.05
C LEU A 6 -31.49 -7.17 39.63
N LEU A 7 -30.64 -8.11 39.23
CA LEU A 7 -29.18 -8.05 39.32
C LEU A 7 -28.71 -7.02 38.28
N LEU A 8 -28.34 -5.81 38.69
CA LEU A 8 -27.66 -4.84 37.83
C LEU A 8 -26.19 -5.25 37.71
N LEU A 9 -25.93 -6.04 36.66
CA LEU A 9 -24.62 -6.23 36.06
C LEU A 9 -24.03 -4.87 35.69
N LEU A 10 -23.17 -4.34 36.57
CA LEU A 10 -22.17 -3.35 36.18
C LEU A 10 -21.06 -4.12 35.42
N ILE A 11 -21.35 -4.57 34.19
CA ILE A 11 -20.28 -4.88 33.25
C ILE A 11 -19.64 -3.54 32.97
N ALA A 12 -18.46 -3.33 33.54
CA ALA A 12 -17.60 -2.23 33.19
C ALA A 12 -17.49 -2.18 31.66
N LEU A 13 -18.08 -1.17 31.05
CA LEU A 13 -17.67 -0.67 29.73
C LEU A 13 -16.26 -0.09 29.90
N LEU A 14 -15.28 -0.97 30.08
CA LEU A 14 -13.92 -0.64 29.72
C LEU A 14 -13.94 -0.59 28.19
N PRO A 15 -13.62 0.55 27.57
CA PRO A 15 -13.27 0.50 26.16
C PRO A 15 -12.10 -0.48 26.09
N LEU A 16 -12.27 -1.59 25.37
CA LEU A 16 -11.13 -2.26 24.76
C LEU A 16 -10.57 -1.26 23.75
N ALA A 17 -9.87 -0.24 24.24
CA ALA A 17 -8.80 0.38 23.49
C ALA A 17 -7.81 -0.77 23.30
N GLY A 18 -7.95 -1.50 22.19
CA GLY A 18 -7.00 -2.52 21.81
C GLY A 18 -5.63 -1.88 21.90
N ILE A 19 -4.77 -2.40 22.78
CA ILE A 19 -3.39 -1.95 22.84
C ILE A 19 -2.84 -2.27 21.46
N ALA A 20 -2.65 -1.23 20.63
CA ALA A 20 -2.00 -1.39 19.35
C ALA A 20 -0.67 -2.09 19.62
N GLN A 21 -0.45 -3.24 18.97
CA GLN A 21 0.72 -4.06 19.20
C GLN A 21 1.98 -3.18 19.04
N ARG A 22 2.83 -3.14 20.08
CA ARG A 22 4.12 -2.48 19.98
C ARG A 22 5.04 -3.35 19.14
N PHE A 23 5.51 -2.85 18.01
CA PHE A 23 6.42 -3.60 17.14
C PHE A 23 7.40 -2.69 16.43
N ARG A 24 8.53 -3.27 16.02
CA ARG A 24 9.51 -2.64 15.13
C ARG A 24 10.11 -3.70 14.22
N ALA A 25 9.73 -3.68 12.96
CA ALA A 25 10.37 -4.44 11.90
C ALA A 25 11.39 -3.54 11.20
N VAL A 26 12.61 -4.06 11.03
CA VAL A 26 13.65 -3.43 10.21
C VAL A 26 14.16 -4.49 9.26
N VAL A 27 14.00 -4.26 7.96
CA VAL A 27 14.46 -5.19 6.93
C VAL A 27 15.26 -4.43 5.87
N PRO A 28 16.27 -5.07 5.24
CA PRO A 28 16.85 -4.53 4.04
C PRO A 28 15.82 -4.55 2.90
N TYR A 29 15.90 -3.59 1.99
CA TYR A 29 15.19 -3.65 0.72
C TYR A 29 16.18 -3.69 -0.45
N VAL A 30 15.71 -4.18 -1.59
CA VAL A 30 16.39 -4.07 -2.89
C VAL A 30 15.60 -3.13 -3.78
N GLU A 31 16.28 -2.19 -4.41
CA GLU A 31 15.70 -1.34 -5.44
C GLU A 31 15.97 -2.00 -6.81
N GLN A 32 14.92 -2.38 -7.54
CA GLN A 32 15.02 -2.94 -8.88
C GLN A 32 14.03 -2.24 -9.79
N ASN A 33 14.51 -1.64 -10.89
CA ASN A 33 13.67 -0.88 -11.83
C ASN A 33 12.81 0.21 -11.15
N GLY A 34 13.39 0.87 -10.14
CA GLY A 34 12.73 1.89 -9.30
C GLY A 34 11.60 1.34 -8.42
N LYS A 35 11.57 0.03 -8.17
CA LYS A 35 10.65 -0.61 -7.23
C LYS A 35 11.39 -1.07 -5.99
N PHE A 36 10.80 -0.88 -4.81
CA PHE A 36 11.37 -1.33 -3.55
C PHE A 36 10.82 -2.70 -3.17
N MET A 37 11.70 -3.69 -3.03
CA MET A 37 11.32 -5.05 -2.69
C MET A 37 11.93 -5.49 -1.37
N VAL A 38 11.15 -6.22 -0.59
CA VAL A 38 11.58 -6.85 0.65
C VAL A 38 11.29 -8.34 0.60
N ASP A 39 12.10 -9.12 1.31
CA ASP A 39 11.78 -10.51 1.56
C ASP A 39 10.90 -10.62 2.81
N VAL A 40 9.85 -11.42 2.71
CA VAL A 40 8.96 -11.77 3.81
C VAL A 40 8.82 -13.28 3.91
N THR A 41 8.31 -13.76 5.03
CA THR A 41 7.89 -15.16 5.16
C THR A 41 6.40 -15.22 5.45
N VAL A 42 5.62 -15.80 4.55
CA VAL A 42 4.18 -15.95 4.68
C VAL A 42 3.86 -17.42 4.88
N ASN A 43 3.15 -17.76 5.94
CA ASN A 43 2.80 -19.16 6.26
C ASN A 43 4.03 -20.11 6.22
N GLY A 44 5.18 -19.64 6.71
CA GLY A 44 6.44 -20.40 6.67
C GLY A 44 7.17 -20.40 5.32
N THR A 45 6.59 -19.82 4.27
CA THR A 45 7.16 -19.76 2.92
C THR A 45 7.77 -18.40 2.63
N ARG A 46 9.05 -18.36 2.24
CA ARG A 46 9.72 -17.12 1.83
C ARG A 46 9.18 -16.61 0.49
N GLY A 47 8.93 -15.31 0.40
CA GLY A 47 8.53 -14.65 -0.84
C GLY A 47 9.10 -13.24 -0.96
N ARG A 48 9.17 -12.75 -2.20
CA ARG A 48 9.64 -11.40 -2.53
C ARG A 48 8.46 -10.47 -2.80
N PHE A 49 8.32 -9.44 -1.97
CA PHE A 49 7.16 -8.56 -1.98
C PHE A 49 7.56 -7.13 -2.36
N LEU A 50 6.76 -6.52 -3.22
CA LEU A 50 6.84 -5.09 -3.53
C LEU A 50 6.30 -4.28 -2.34
N LEU A 51 6.97 -3.19 -1.99
CA LEU A 51 6.42 -2.16 -1.11
C LEU A 51 5.60 -1.19 -1.96
N ASP A 52 4.29 -1.13 -1.73
CA ASP A 52 3.39 -0.31 -2.55
C ASP A 52 2.31 0.31 -1.65
N THR A 53 2.43 1.61 -1.39
CA THR A 53 1.46 2.36 -0.59
C THR A 53 0.17 2.68 -1.34
N GLY A 54 0.16 2.52 -2.67
CA GLY A 54 -1.01 2.74 -3.53
C GLY A 54 -1.88 1.51 -3.76
N ALA A 55 -1.43 0.32 -3.33
CA ALA A 55 -2.14 -0.94 -3.50
C ALA A 55 -2.44 -1.63 -2.16
N PRO A 56 -3.49 -2.46 -2.07
CA PRO A 56 -3.68 -3.35 -0.94
C PRO A 56 -2.64 -4.48 -0.96
N CYS A 57 -2.50 -5.19 0.16
CA CYS A 57 -1.71 -6.41 0.21
C CYS A 57 -2.21 -7.40 -0.85
N CYS A 58 -1.29 -7.97 -1.61
CA CYS A 58 -1.59 -8.92 -2.66
C CYS A 58 -0.63 -10.11 -2.63
N VAL A 59 -1.03 -11.22 -3.23
CA VAL A 59 -0.21 -12.40 -3.49
C VAL A 59 -0.44 -12.89 -4.92
N SER A 60 0.60 -13.44 -5.54
CA SER A 60 0.46 -14.14 -6.81
C SER A 60 -0.21 -15.50 -6.63
N TYR A 61 -0.80 -16.01 -7.71
CA TYR A 61 -1.43 -17.32 -7.70
C TYR A 61 -0.44 -18.43 -7.35
N SER A 62 0.74 -18.46 -7.98
CA SER A 62 1.77 -19.46 -7.65
C SER A 62 2.28 -19.34 -6.21
N PHE A 63 2.42 -18.13 -5.69
CA PHE A 63 2.83 -17.92 -4.30
C PHE A 63 1.75 -18.42 -3.33
N ALA A 64 0.48 -18.10 -3.59
CA ALA A 64 -0.64 -18.58 -2.77
C ALA A 64 -0.66 -20.11 -2.71
N ARG A 65 -0.43 -20.80 -3.83
CA ARG A 65 -0.29 -22.26 -3.86
C ARG A 65 0.92 -22.76 -3.07
N ARG A 66 2.09 -22.14 -3.27
CA ARG A 66 3.35 -22.53 -2.61
C ARG A 66 3.31 -22.34 -1.09
N ALA A 67 2.63 -21.29 -0.64
CA ALA A 67 2.46 -20.95 0.77
C ALA A 67 1.18 -21.54 1.41
N HIS A 68 0.47 -22.42 0.69
CA HIS A 68 -0.77 -23.06 1.13
C HIS A 68 -1.83 -22.06 1.65
N ILE A 69 -1.94 -20.90 1.00
CA ILE A 69 -2.88 -19.83 1.36
C ILE A 69 -4.29 -20.24 0.93
N THR A 70 -5.24 -20.11 1.86
CA THR A 70 -6.64 -20.37 1.58
C THR A 70 -7.25 -19.19 0.82
N LEU A 71 -7.85 -19.48 -0.33
CA LEU A 71 -8.53 -18.49 -1.17
C LEU A 71 -10.03 -18.51 -0.90
N GLY A 72 -10.57 -17.35 -0.53
CA GLY A 72 -11.99 -17.10 -0.34
C GLY A 72 -12.70 -16.76 -1.65
N GLU A 73 -13.80 -16.03 -1.55
CA GLU A 73 -14.62 -15.67 -2.71
C GLU A 73 -13.89 -14.74 -3.69
N ALA A 74 -14.30 -14.83 -4.95
CA ALA A 74 -13.87 -13.88 -5.97
C ALA A 74 -14.63 -12.56 -5.78
N GLN A 75 -13.89 -11.45 -5.82
CA GLN A 75 -14.43 -10.11 -5.78
C GLN A 75 -13.97 -9.36 -7.04
N THR A 76 -14.88 -8.61 -7.64
CA THR A 76 -14.56 -7.74 -8.76
C THR A 76 -14.46 -6.30 -8.26
N GLY A 77 -13.27 -5.74 -8.36
CA GLY A 77 -12.98 -4.33 -8.09
C GLY A 77 -12.54 -3.61 -9.35
N GLN A 78 -12.02 -2.40 -9.19
CA GLN A 78 -11.29 -1.68 -10.23
C GLN A 78 -9.81 -1.59 -9.83
N ASP A 79 -8.91 -1.66 -10.81
CA ASP A 79 -7.49 -1.38 -10.58
C ASP A 79 -7.19 0.14 -10.61
N SER A 80 -5.90 0.49 -10.48
CA SER A 80 -5.42 1.89 -10.53
C SER A 80 -5.79 2.64 -11.82
N ASN A 81 -6.14 1.91 -12.88
CA ASN A 81 -6.52 2.45 -14.18
C ASN A 81 -8.04 2.44 -14.41
N GLY A 82 -8.83 2.15 -13.36
CA GLY A 82 -10.30 2.08 -13.44
C GLY A 82 -10.82 0.85 -14.17
N ARG A 83 -9.97 -0.15 -14.45
CA ARG A 83 -10.37 -1.36 -15.17
C ARG A 83 -10.86 -2.44 -14.20
N PRO A 84 -11.94 -3.16 -14.55
CA PRO A 84 -12.43 -4.23 -13.70
C PRO A 84 -11.36 -5.32 -13.56
N VAL A 85 -11.09 -5.72 -12.32
CA VAL A 85 -10.22 -6.84 -12.00
C VAL A 85 -10.95 -7.77 -11.04
N THR A 86 -11.00 -9.05 -11.41
CA THR A 86 -11.50 -10.10 -10.52
C THR A 86 -10.30 -10.73 -9.81
N ALA A 87 -10.26 -10.60 -8.49
CA ALA A 87 -9.27 -11.21 -7.62
C ALA A 87 -9.98 -12.03 -6.54
N ARG A 88 -9.31 -13.01 -5.95
CA ARG A 88 -9.87 -13.77 -4.82
C ARG A 88 -9.36 -13.20 -3.52
N MET A 89 -10.21 -13.14 -2.50
CA MET A 89 -9.73 -12.82 -1.15
C MET A 89 -8.77 -13.91 -0.68
N ALA A 90 -7.68 -13.51 -0.04
CA ALA A 90 -6.65 -14.39 0.49
C ALA A 90 -6.42 -14.05 1.97
N GLN A 91 -6.32 -15.09 2.79
CA GLN A 91 -6.04 -14.94 4.22
C GLN A 91 -4.65 -15.49 4.51
N LEU A 92 -3.74 -14.62 4.91
CA LEU A 92 -2.40 -15.00 5.35
C LEU A 92 -2.46 -15.26 6.86
N ASP A 93 -2.28 -16.51 7.28
CA ASP A 93 -2.30 -16.88 8.70
C ASP A 93 -1.15 -16.23 9.46
N SER A 94 -0.01 -16.07 8.79
CA SER A 94 1.16 -15.37 9.30
C SER A 94 1.90 -14.65 8.18
N LEU A 95 2.39 -13.45 8.49
CA LEU A 95 3.34 -12.69 7.67
C LEU A 95 4.45 -12.20 8.58
N ARG A 96 5.66 -12.74 8.37
CA ARG A 96 6.88 -12.32 9.07
C ARG A 96 7.62 -11.28 8.24
N LEU A 97 7.85 -10.11 8.84
CA LEU A 97 8.67 -9.03 8.31
C LEU A 97 9.79 -8.73 9.32
N GLY A 98 11.01 -9.14 9.00
CA GLY A 98 12.12 -9.07 9.93
C GLY A 98 11.84 -9.90 11.18
N SER A 99 11.87 -9.26 12.35
CA SER A 99 11.58 -9.89 13.65
C SER A 99 10.11 -9.83 14.09
N VAL A 100 9.21 -9.33 13.24
CA VAL A 100 7.80 -9.12 13.59
C VAL A 100 6.92 -10.09 12.82
N ASP A 101 6.03 -10.77 13.55
CA ASP A 101 5.01 -11.65 13.00
C ASP A 101 3.63 -10.97 13.07
N PHE A 102 3.05 -10.70 11.91
CA PHE A 102 1.66 -10.27 11.75
C PHE A 102 0.78 -11.49 11.54
N ARG A 103 -0.42 -11.49 12.13
CA ARG A 103 -1.37 -12.60 12.04
C ARG A 103 -2.61 -12.15 11.30
N ASN A 104 -3.23 -13.09 10.60
CA ASN A 104 -4.50 -12.88 9.91
C ASN A 104 -4.47 -11.65 8.98
N VAL A 105 -3.43 -11.51 8.17
CA VAL A 105 -3.33 -10.42 7.18
C VAL A 105 -4.22 -10.74 5.98
N THR A 106 -5.20 -9.88 5.72
CA THR A 106 -6.04 -9.96 4.52
C THR A 106 -5.27 -9.46 3.31
N ALA A 107 -5.34 -10.20 2.21
CA ALA A 107 -4.76 -9.84 0.93
C ALA A 107 -5.71 -10.19 -0.22
N MET A 108 -5.38 -9.74 -1.43
CA MET A 108 -5.99 -10.22 -2.66
C MET A 108 -5.04 -11.18 -3.38
N CYS A 109 -5.57 -12.25 -3.94
CA CYS A 109 -4.85 -13.14 -4.84
C CYS A 109 -5.20 -12.79 -6.27
N TRP A 110 -4.19 -12.44 -7.06
CA TRP A 110 -4.34 -12.23 -8.49
C TRP A 110 -4.68 -13.54 -9.21
N PRO A 111 -5.33 -13.47 -10.39
CA PRO A 111 -5.53 -14.65 -11.23
C PRO A 111 -4.20 -15.24 -11.68
N GLU A 112 -4.22 -16.53 -12.02
CA GLU A 112 -3.08 -17.24 -12.59
C GLU A 112 -2.55 -16.56 -13.85
N GLY A 113 -1.23 -16.40 -13.95
CA GLY A 113 -0.58 -15.84 -15.14
C GLY A 113 -0.65 -14.32 -15.22
N SER A 114 -1.00 -13.64 -14.13
CA SER A 114 -1.00 -12.17 -14.06
C SER A 114 0.36 -11.59 -14.47
N PRO A 115 0.42 -10.39 -15.08
CA PRO A 115 1.68 -9.78 -15.50
C PRO A 115 2.71 -9.67 -14.36
N THR A 116 2.26 -9.33 -13.16
CA THR A 116 3.09 -9.18 -11.95
C THR A 116 3.86 -10.46 -11.60
N GLU A 117 3.22 -11.62 -11.75
CA GLU A 117 3.83 -12.93 -11.49
C GLU A 117 5.03 -13.19 -12.42
N ARG A 118 4.96 -12.72 -13.68
CA ARG A 118 6.05 -12.88 -14.67
C ARG A 118 7.29 -12.07 -14.33
N PHE A 119 7.16 -11.03 -13.50
CA PHE A 119 8.28 -10.23 -13.01
C PHE A 119 8.95 -10.82 -11.76
N GLY A 120 8.53 -12.00 -11.32
CA GLY A 120 9.11 -12.67 -10.14
C GLY A 120 8.75 -11.98 -8.82
N ILE A 121 7.60 -11.30 -8.79
CA ILE A 121 7.04 -10.67 -7.59
C ILE A 121 5.98 -11.62 -7.03
N ASP A 122 6.19 -12.05 -5.78
CA ASP A 122 5.29 -12.99 -5.10
C ASP A 122 4.08 -12.28 -4.48
N GLY A 123 4.18 -10.97 -4.24
CA GLY A 123 3.09 -10.19 -3.66
C GLY A 123 3.40 -8.70 -3.47
N ILE A 124 2.45 -8.00 -2.86
CA ILE A 124 2.56 -6.60 -2.43
C ILE A 124 2.36 -6.53 -0.91
N LEU A 125 3.22 -5.77 -0.22
CA LEU A 125 2.91 -5.22 1.10
C LEU A 125 2.24 -3.87 0.89
N GLY A 126 0.95 -3.82 1.18
CA GLY A 126 0.07 -2.73 0.82
C GLY A 126 -0.40 -1.85 1.97
N TYR A 127 -1.23 -0.87 1.61
CA TYR A 127 -1.77 0.12 2.56
C TYR A 127 -2.49 -0.52 3.75
N ASN A 128 -3.18 -1.65 3.56
CA ASN A 128 -4.01 -2.24 4.61
C ASN A 128 -3.17 -2.89 5.72
N LEU A 129 -1.92 -3.26 5.44
CA LEU A 129 -0.93 -3.60 6.47
C LEU A 129 -0.25 -2.33 6.98
N MET A 130 0.20 -1.44 6.09
CA MET A 130 1.01 -0.27 6.45
C MET A 130 0.26 0.74 7.33
N GLN A 131 -1.07 0.83 7.23
CA GLN A 131 -1.91 1.67 8.11
C GLN A 131 -1.79 1.30 9.60
N MET A 132 -1.24 0.12 9.94
CA MET A 132 -1.07 -0.32 11.32
C MET A 132 0.14 0.34 12.02
N GLY A 133 0.96 1.13 11.32
CA GLY A 133 2.13 1.75 11.91
C GLY A 133 2.79 2.82 11.05
N ILE A 134 3.96 3.25 11.50
CA ILE A 134 4.83 4.22 10.84
C ILE A 134 5.72 3.48 9.85
N VAL A 135 5.71 3.95 8.61
CA VAL A 135 6.61 3.50 7.54
C VAL A 135 7.76 4.50 7.40
N LYS A 136 9.00 4.00 7.41
CA LYS A 136 10.20 4.77 7.10
C LYS A 136 11.07 4.00 6.10
N LEU A 137 11.39 4.66 4.99
CA LEU A 137 12.39 4.20 4.03
C LEU A 137 13.66 5.03 4.18
N SER A 138 14.81 4.36 4.27
CA SER A 138 16.11 5.01 4.31
C SER A 138 16.94 4.56 3.11
N ARG A 139 17.33 5.50 2.25
CA ARG A 139 18.25 5.23 1.13
C ARG A 139 19.70 5.07 1.58
N ALA A 140 20.12 5.83 2.60
CA ALA A 140 21.46 5.75 3.14
C ALA A 140 21.79 4.36 3.70
N THR A 141 20.83 3.73 4.39
CA THR A 141 20.99 2.39 4.99
C THR A 141 20.36 1.27 4.17
N ARG A 142 19.61 1.60 3.10
CA ARG A 142 18.80 0.65 2.31
C ARG A 142 17.86 -0.21 3.16
N THR A 143 17.20 0.42 4.14
CA THR A 143 16.31 -0.27 5.06
C THR A 143 14.88 0.25 4.97
N PHE A 144 13.93 -0.68 5.04
CA PHE A 144 12.53 -0.43 5.31
C PHE A 144 12.28 -0.67 6.81
N VAL A 145 11.73 0.33 7.48
CA VAL A 145 11.34 0.29 8.89
C VAL A 145 9.82 0.40 8.95
N PHE A 146 9.18 -0.56 9.62
CA PHE A 146 7.75 -0.55 9.89
C PHE A 146 7.53 -0.74 11.38
N THR A 147 6.93 0.24 12.05
CA THR A 147 6.90 0.28 13.52
C THR A 147 5.76 1.09 14.09
N THR A 148 5.30 0.76 15.29
CA THR A 148 4.43 1.63 16.10
C THR A 148 5.22 2.52 17.07
N LEU A 149 6.55 2.43 17.06
CA LEU A 149 7.44 3.18 17.96
C LEU A 149 7.93 4.47 17.28
N THR A 150 7.79 5.60 17.98
CA THR A 150 8.29 6.90 17.51
C THR A 150 9.77 7.12 17.84
N ASP A 151 10.28 6.39 18.84
CA ASP A 151 11.65 6.52 19.31
C ASP A 151 12.67 6.12 18.24
N SER A 152 13.77 6.88 18.15
CA SER A 152 14.88 6.59 17.22
C SER A 152 14.49 6.59 15.73
N LEU A 153 13.38 7.23 15.36
CA LEU A 153 13.03 7.46 13.96
C LEU A 153 13.79 8.64 13.34
N GLY A 154 14.39 9.52 14.15
CA GLY A 154 15.12 10.70 13.66
C GLY A 154 14.20 11.60 12.81
N LEU A 155 12.98 11.82 13.29
CA LEU A 155 11.99 12.64 12.59
C LEU A 155 12.41 14.11 12.65
N ASP A 156 12.47 14.74 11.49
CA ASP A 156 12.63 16.18 11.35
C ASP A 156 11.32 16.77 10.81
N PHE A 157 10.55 17.37 11.70
CA PHE A 157 9.24 17.94 11.35
C PHE A 157 9.35 19.27 10.59
N SER A 158 10.53 19.89 10.48
CA SER A 158 10.71 21.12 9.71
C SER A 158 10.51 20.92 8.20
N HIS A 159 10.61 19.68 7.73
CA HIS A 159 10.38 19.26 6.35
C HIS A 159 9.14 18.36 6.19
N ALA A 160 8.28 18.30 7.21
CA ALA A 160 7.09 17.45 7.16
C ALA A 160 5.96 18.08 6.35
N THR A 161 5.24 17.23 5.61
CA THR A 161 3.92 17.57 5.04
C THR A 161 2.86 16.72 5.71
N PRO A 162 1.68 17.27 6.06
CA PRO A 162 0.59 16.46 6.57
C PRO A 162 0.11 15.47 5.49
N LEU A 163 -0.27 14.27 5.91
CA LEU A 163 -1.08 13.38 5.09
C LEU A 163 -2.51 13.92 5.05
N LEU A 164 -3.11 13.92 3.86
CA LEU A 164 -4.50 14.28 3.66
C LEU A 164 -5.39 13.08 3.96
N PRO A 165 -6.62 13.29 4.49
CA PRO A 165 -7.53 12.19 4.77
C PRO A 165 -7.91 11.43 3.50
N ASP A 166 -7.69 10.12 3.50
CA ASP A 166 -8.15 9.17 2.50
C ASP A 166 -8.32 7.81 3.18
N PRO A 167 -9.39 7.04 2.87
CA PRO A 167 -9.65 5.77 3.54
C PRO A 167 -8.63 4.67 3.23
N TYR A 168 -7.87 4.78 2.15
CA TYR A 168 -7.01 3.70 1.67
C TYR A 168 -5.57 4.11 1.44
N VAL A 169 -5.31 5.24 0.78
CA VAL A 169 -3.98 5.56 0.27
C VAL A 169 -3.42 6.84 0.88
N PRO A 170 -2.10 6.94 1.13
CA PRO A 170 -1.52 8.14 1.70
C PRO A 170 -1.53 9.25 0.65
N MET A 171 -2.33 10.30 0.89
CA MET A 171 -2.43 11.46 0.01
C MET A 171 -1.59 12.62 0.57
N ILE A 172 -0.91 13.36 -0.29
CA ILE A 172 -0.13 14.56 0.06
C ILE A 172 -0.46 15.73 -0.85
N GLU A 173 -0.30 16.94 -0.32
CA GLU A 173 -0.29 18.17 -1.11
C GLU A 173 1.09 18.35 -1.76
N VAL A 174 1.12 18.62 -3.06
CA VAL A 174 2.32 19.04 -3.79
C VAL A 174 2.09 20.43 -4.36
N ARG A 175 2.93 21.38 -3.95
CA ARG A 175 2.91 22.74 -4.45
C ARG A 175 3.86 22.87 -5.64
N LEU A 176 3.30 23.10 -6.82
CA LEU A 176 4.03 23.21 -8.08
C LEU A 176 4.42 24.66 -8.38
N ASP A 177 3.62 25.62 -7.91
CA ASP A 177 3.90 27.05 -7.92
C ASP A 177 3.08 27.76 -6.81
N LYS A 178 3.25 29.08 -6.61
CA LYS A 178 2.56 29.88 -5.58
C LYS A 178 1.05 29.62 -5.52
N ALA A 179 0.39 29.58 -6.67
CA ALA A 179 -1.05 29.37 -6.79
C ALA A 179 -1.43 27.98 -7.34
N VAL A 180 -0.45 27.12 -7.64
CA VAL A 180 -0.68 25.83 -8.29
C VAL A 180 -0.35 24.71 -7.32
N VAL A 181 -1.41 24.07 -6.86
CA VAL A 181 -1.36 22.95 -5.92
C VAL A 181 -2.02 21.75 -6.57
N ASP A 182 -1.45 20.58 -6.34
CA ASP A 182 -2.00 19.28 -6.68
C ASP A 182 -2.08 18.38 -5.44
N THR A 183 -2.97 17.41 -5.49
CA THR A 183 -3.11 16.38 -4.46
C THR A 183 -2.80 15.04 -5.09
N VAL A 184 -1.74 14.41 -4.62
CA VAL A 184 -1.21 13.17 -5.19
C VAL A 184 -1.09 12.09 -4.13
N MET A 185 -1.11 10.84 -4.59
CA MET A 185 -0.80 9.69 -3.78
C MET A 185 0.71 9.61 -3.55
N PHE A 186 1.14 9.40 -2.32
CA PHE A 186 2.50 8.98 -2.03
C PHE A 186 2.62 7.50 -2.38
N ASP A 187 3.14 7.20 -3.56
CA ASP A 187 3.13 5.86 -4.13
C ASP A 187 4.54 5.26 -4.22
N LEU A 188 4.87 4.35 -3.30
CA LEU A 188 6.13 3.58 -3.35
C LEU A 188 6.18 2.57 -4.50
N GLY A 189 5.01 2.23 -5.05
CA GLY A 189 4.84 1.45 -6.25
C GLY A 189 5.01 2.28 -7.53
N ALA A 190 5.17 3.61 -7.48
CA ALA A 190 5.45 4.44 -8.65
C ALA A 190 6.97 4.66 -8.87
N HIS A 191 7.37 4.88 -10.12
CA HIS A 191 8.78 5.17 -10.46
C HIS A 191 9.08 6.67 -10.46
N ALA A 192 8.15 7.49 -10.97
CA ALA A 192 8.37 8.91 -11.13
C ALA A 192 8.29 9.67 -9.80
N LEU A 193 9.01 10.79 -9.72
CA LEU A 193 8.93 11.70 -8.58
C LEU A 193 7.54 12.36 -8.46
N TYR A 194 6.95 12.72 -9.60
CA TYR A 194 5.63 13.33 -9.70
C TYR A 194 5.00 12.98 -11.04
N GLU A 195 3.80 12.42 -11.01
CA GLU A 195 2.96 12.17 -12.17
C GLU A 195 1.55 12.67 -11.88
N PRO A 196 1.04 13.68 -12.62
CA PRO A 196 -0.32 14.14 -12.44
C PRO A 196 -1.30 13.06 -12.92
N ALA A 197 -2.38 12.85 -12.17
CA ALA A 197 -3.50 12.08 -12.67
C ALA A 197 -4.05 12.72 -13.96
N VAL A 198 -4.46 11.91 -14.94
CA VAL A 198 -5.01 12.41 -16.22
C VAL A 198 -6.16 13.40 -16.00
N ARG A 199 -7.00 13.15 -14.99
CA ARG A 199 -8.10 14.06 -14.59
C ARG A 199 -7.62 15.44 -14.11
N ASN A 200 -6.43 15.52 -13.53
CA ASN A 200 -5.86 16.78 -13.02
C ASN A 200 -5.10 17.53 -14.12
N TYR A 201 -4.60 16.82 -15.14
CA TYR A 201 -3.78 17.40 -16.21
C TYR A 201 -4.47 18.58 -16.92
N ALA A 202 -5.78 18.49 -17.21
CA ALA A 202 -6.50 19.57 -17.89
C ALA A 202 -6.46 20.89 -17.12
N ARG A 203 -6.65 20.85 -15.79
CA ARG A 203 -6.55 22.03 -14.92
C ARG A 203 -5.11 22.51 -14.78
N LEU A 204 -4.18 21.58 -14.62
CA LEU A 204 -2.77 21.85 -14.36
C LEU A 204 -2.06 22.44 -15.58
N SER A 205 -2.32 21.93 -16.78
CA SER A 205 -1.75 22.42 -18.04
C SER A 205 -2.17 23.85 -18.40
N GLN A 206 -3.33 24.30 -17.91
CA GLN A 206 -3.78 25.69 -18.05
C GLN A 206 -3.09 26.65 -17.08
N ALA A 207 -2.46 26.13 -16.01
CA ALA A 207 -1.72 26.90 -15.04
C ALA A 207 -0.28 27.14 -15.54
N GLY A 208 -0.14 28.02 -16.54
CA GLY A 208 1.09 28.22 -17.32
C GLY A 208 2.34 28.65 -16.54
N SER A 209 2.23 29.02 -15.27
CA SER A 209 3.39 29.28 -14.41
C SER A 209 4.02 28.02 -13.82
N ALA A 210 3.27 26.91 -13.74
CA ALA A 210 3.73 25.63 -13.19
C ALA A 210 4.01 24.56 -14.27
N PHE A 211 3.38 24.67 -15.45
CA PHE A 211 3.52 23.68 -16.52
C PHE A 211 4.02 24.31 -17.80
N ARG A 212 5.06 23.70 -18.36
CA ARG A 212 5.50 23.93 -19.74
C ARG A 212 5.66 22.58 -20.43
N THR A 213 4.82 22.33 -21.43
CA THR A 213 4.97 21.15 -22.30
C THR A 213 6.25 21.26 -23.10
N GLN A 214 7.19 20.33 -22.87
CA GLN A 214 8.44 20.23 -23.62
C GLN A 214 8.29 19.35 -24.86
N ALA A 215 7.51 18.29 -24.74
CA ALA A 215 7.16 17.34 -25.79
C ALA A 215 5.81 16.69 -25.45
N SER A 216 5.18 16.03 -26.42
CA SER A 216 4.00 15.19 -26.18
C SER A 216 4.03 13.94 -27.05
N ALA A 217 3.58 12.82 -26.47
CA ALA A 217 3.49 11.54 -27.18
C ALA A 217 2.35 10.68 -26.63
N MET A 218 1.91 9.70 -27.40
CA MET A 218 0.99 8.66 -26.92
C MET A 218 1.78 7.53 -26.27
N GLY A 219 1.44 7.19 -25.02
CA GLY A 219 2.13 6.10 -24.31
C GLY A 219 1.40 5.64 -23.05
N SER A 220 1.91 4.56 -22.46
CA SER A 220 1.41 3.98 -21.21
C SER A 220 2.50 4.10 -20.14
N LEU A 221 2.15 4.63 -18.96
CA LEU A 221 3.08 4.84 -17.84
C LEU A 221 2.81 3.93 -16.64
N SER A 222 1.63 3.33 -16.58
CA SER A 222 1.21 2.50 -15.45
C SER A 222 0.89 1.06 -15.85
N MET A 223 1.02 0.15 -14.88
CA MET A 223 0.52 -1.21 -14.96
C MET A 223 -0.32 -1.45 -13.71
N GLY A 224 -1.63 -1.66 -13.91
CA GLY A 224 -2.54 -2.07 -12.86
C GLY A 224 -2.63 -3.59 -12.77
N ALA A 225 -3.45 -4.09 -11.85
CA ALA A 225 -3.69 -5.52 -11.70
C ALA A 225 -4.33 -6.16 -12.96
N SER A 226 -5.00 -5.37 -13.81
CA SER A 226 -5.53 -5.83 -15.12
C SER A 226 -4.50 -5.77 -16.26
N GLY A 227 -3.30 -5.27 -16.00
CA GLY A 227 -2.23 -5.08 -16.98
C GLY A 227 -1.94 -3.62 -17.30
N ILE A 228 -1.32 -3.39 -18.46
CA ILE A 228 -0.85 -2.06 -18.89
C ILE A 228 -2.04 -1.17 -19.25
N GLU A 229 -2.00 0.10 -18.82
CA GLU A 229 -3.02 1.09 -19.19
C GLU A 229 -3.11 1.29 -20.71
N PRO A 230 -4.27 1.68 -21.26
CA PRO A 230 -4.35 2.16 -22.63
C PRO A 230 -3.39 3.34 -22.85
N PRO A 231 -2.80 3.49 -24.05
CA PRO A 231 -2.01 4.66 -24.38
C PRO A 231 -2.83 5.93 -24.20
N THR A 232 -2.27 6.90 -23.45
CA THR A 232 -2.84 8.25 -23.29
C THR A 232 -1.82 9.29 -23.72
N LEU A 233 -2.27 10.51 -23.99
CA LEU A 233 -1.38 11.63 -24.28
C LEU A 233 -0.57 11.96 -23.01
N LYS A 234 0.75 11.94 -23.12
CA LYS A 234 1.71 12.29 -22.08
C LYS A 234 2.48 13.54 -22.48
#